data_AF-A0A1I4FMU4-F1
#
_entry.id   AF-A0A1I4FMU4-F1
#
_cell.length_a   1.000
_cell.length_b   1.000
_cell.length_c   1.000
_cell.angle_alpha   90.00
_cell.angle_beta   90.00
_cell.angle_gamma   90.00
#
_symmetry.space_group_name_H-M   'P 1'
#
loop_
_entity.id
_entity.type
_entity.pdbx_description
1 polymer ?
#
loop_
_entity_poly.entity_id
_entity_poly.type
_entity_poly.pdbx_seq_one_letter_code
_entity_poly.pdbx_strand_id
1 'polypeptide(L)' 'MSVVDAKLENGLLIIDLKKEIPEEMKPRRIAINADAGKKSASQQIEGKVAA' A
#
# COMPACT_ATOMS: atom_id res chain seq x y z
N MET A 1 19.24 3.26 11.48
CA MET A 1 18.92 4.51 12.21
C MET A 1 20.22 5.21 12.55
N SER A 2 20.55 6.29 11.83
CA SER A 2 21.79 7.05 11.98
C SER A 2 21.49 8.48 12.42
N VAL A 3 22.38 9.04 13.24
CA VAL A 3 22.30 10.45 13.69
C VAL A 3 22.95 11.33 12.62
N VAL A 4 22.25 12.38 12.23
CA VAL A 4 22.72 13.37 11.25
C VAL A 4 23.34 14.57 11.94
N ASP A 5 22.68 15.05 12.99
CA ASP A 5 23.15 16.19 13.79
C ASP A 5 22.58 16.10 15.22
N ALA A 6 23.22 16.81 16.15
CA ALA A 6 22.72 16.96 17.51
C ALA A 6 23.09 18.35 18.06
N LYS A 7 22.11 19.07 18.59
CA LYS A 7 22.30 20.39 19.19
C LYS A 7 21.61 20.50 20.54
N LEU A 8 22.20 21.32 21.42
CA LEU A 8 21.66 21.63 22.73
C LEU A 8 21.12 23.06 22.70
N GLU A 9 19.81 23.23 22.91
CA GLU A 9 19.14 24.53 22.86
C GLU A 9 18.17 24.65 24.03
N ASN A 10 18.26 25.73 24.81
CA ASN A 10 17.44 25.97 26.01
C ASN A 10 17.42 24.79 27.01
N GLY A 11 18.53 24.04 27.11
CA GLY A 11 18.63 22.87 27.97
C GLY A 11 17.97 21.61 27.43
N LEU A 12 17.42 21.64 26.21
CA LEU A 12 16.88 20.47 25.53
C LEU A 12 17.86 19.97 24.46
N LEU A 13 18.09 18.67 24.45
CA LEU A 13 18.86 18.00 23.42
C LEU A 13 17.94 17.70 22.23
N ILE A 14 18.26 18.31 21.09
CA ILE A 14 17.57 18.10 19.81
C ILE A 14 18.49 17.23 18.95
N ILE A 15 17.97 16.10 18.48
CA ILE A 15 18.72 15.13 17.67
C ILE A 15 18.02 14.96 16.32
N ASP A 16 18.75 15.25 15.25
CA ASP A 16 18.28 15.03 13.88
C ASP A 16 18.67 13.62 13.44
N LEU A 17 17.67 12.82 13.08
CA LEU A 17 17.83 11.42 12.72
C LEU A 17 17.54 11.22 11.24
N LYS A 18 18.39 10.40 10.59
CA LYS A 18 18.14 9.99 9.21
C LYS A 18 17.11 8.87 9.21
N LYS A 19 15.94 9.15 8.65
CA LYS A 19 14.94 8.11 8.37
C LYS A 19 15.31 7.40 7.07
N GLU A 20 15.87 6.20 7.20
CA GLU A 20 16.03 5.27 6.08
C GLU A 20 14.63 4.72 5.74
N ILE A 21 14.01 5.19 4.65
CA ILE A 21 12.83 4.52 4.11
C ILE A 21 13.34 3.25 3.43
N PRO A 22 12.98 2.05 3.92
CA PRO A 22 13.31 0.82 3.22
C PRO A 22 12.60 0.82 1.87
N GLU A 23 13.36 0.58 0.79
CA GLU A 23 12.85 0.42 -0.59
C GLU A 23 11.76 -0.67 -0.71
N GLU A 24 11.67 -1.56 0.28
CA GLU A 24 10.65 -2.60 0.43
C GLU A 24 9.26 -2.09 0.81
N MET A 25 9.11 -0.81 1.17
CA MET A 25 7.80 -0.16 1.33
C MET A 25 7.15 0.25 0.00
N LYS A 26 7.78 -0.07 -1.14
CA LYS A 26 7.12 0.10 -2.44
C LYS A 26 5.97 -0.91 -2.56
N PRO A 27 4.75 -0.46 -2.88
CA PRO A 27 3.65 -1.37 -3.15
C PRO A 27 4.02 -2.25 -4.36
N ARG A 28 4.29 -3.54 -4.10
CA ARG A 28 4.53 -4.53 -5.16
C ARG A 28 3.22 -4.86 -5.87
N ARG A 29 3.26 -4.90 -7.21
CA ARG A 29 2.12 -5.41 -8.01
C ARG A 29 1.91 -6.89 -7.68
N ILE A 30 0.72 -7.24 -7.23
CA ILE A 30 0.29 -8.64 -7.04
C ILE A 30 -0.38 -9.08 -8.35
N ALA A 31 0.15 -10.11 -9.00
CA ALA A 31 -0.51 -10.69 -10.16
C ALA A 31 -1.82 -11.35 -9.72
N ILE A 32 -2.94 -10.90 -10.30
CA ILE A 32 -4.21 -11.63 -10.17
C ILE A 32 -4.10 -12.80 -11.14
N ASN A 33 -3.78 -13.99 -10.63
CA ASN A 33 -3.96 -15.22 -11.40
C ASN A 33 -5.47 -15.42 -11.55
N ALA A 34 -6.03 -14.91 -12.64
CA ALA A 34 -7.29 -15.42 -13.15
C ALA A 34 -6.99 -16.85 -13.58
N ASP A 35 -7.25 -17.79 -12.68
CA ASP A 35 -7.28 -19.21 -13.01
C ASP A 35 -8.13 -19.33 -14.29
N ALA A 36 -7.46 -19.67 -15.39
CA ALA A 36 -8.04 -19.82 -16.72
C ALA A 36 -8.86 -21.13 -16.75
N GLY A 37 -9.84 -21.23 -15.84
CA GLY A 37 -10.29 -22.52 -15.34
C GLY A 37 -11.61 -22.49 -14.60
N LYS A 38 -12.50 -21.50 -14.80
CA LYS A 38 -13.95 -21.73 -14.69
C LYS A 38 -14.76 -20.58 -15.30
N LYS A 39 -15.48 -20.91 -16.37
CA LYS A 39 -16.60 -20.13 -16.88
C LYS A 39 -17.63 -19.95 -15.76
N SER A 40 -17.62 -18.81 -15.08
CA SER A 40 -18.82 -18.33 -14.41
C SER A 40 -19.43 -17.31 -15.35
N ALA A 41 -20.32 -17.80 -16.22
CA ALA A 41 -21.21 -16.97 -16.99
C ALA A 41 -21.87 -15.97 -16.03
N SER A 42 -21.70 -14.67 -16.32
CA SER A 42 -22.46 -13.62 -15.68
C SER A 42 -23.95 -13.91 -15.87
N GLN A 43 -24.63 -14.43 -14.84
CA GLN A 43 -26.08 -14.52 -14.83
C GLN A 43 -26.63 -13.12 -14.64
N GLN A 44 -26.86 -12.44 -15.76
CA GLN A 44 -27.59 -11.20 -15.83
C GLN A 44 -29.08 -11.54 -15.70
N ILE A 45 -29.69 -11.15 -14.59
CA ILE A 45 -31.13 -11.25 -14.37
C ILE A 45 -31.78 -9.99 -14.98
N GLU A 46 -32.26 -10.11 -16.22
CA GLU A 46 -33.11 -9.10 -16.85
C GLU A 46 -34.53 -9.21 -16.29
N GLY A 47 -35.00 -8.13 -15.65
CA GLY A 47 -36.37 -8.00 -15.17
C GLY A 47 -37.34 -7.84 -16.35
N LYS A 48 -38.05 -8.90 -16.70
CA LYS A 48 -39.15 -8.83 -17.67
C LYS A 48 -40.42 -8.33 -16.97
N VAL A 49 -40.73 -7.05 -17.12
CA VAL A 49 -42.06 -6.50 -16.79
C VAL A 49 -43.02 -6.92 -17.92
N ALA A 50 -44.06 -7.67 -17.57
CA ALA A 50 -45.14 -8.05 -18.49
C ALA A 50 -46.24 -6.97 -18.51
N ALA A 51 -46.74 -6.68 -19.71
CA ALA A 51 -47.91 -5.84 -19.97
C ALA A 51 -49.21 -6.65 -19.85
#